data_AF-A0A0K0FME1-F1
#
_entry.id   AF-A0A0K0FME1-F1
#
_cell.length_a   1.000
_cell.length_b   1.000
_cell.length_c   1.000
_cell.angle_alpha   90.00
_cell.angle_beta   90.00
_cell.angle_gamma   90.00
#
_symmetry.space_group_name_H-M   'P 1'
#
loop_
_entity.id
_entity.type
_entity.pdbx_description
1 polymer ?
#
loop_
_entity_poly.entity_id
_entity_poly.type
_entity_poly.pdbx_seq_one_letter_code
_entity_poly.pdbx_strand_id
1 'polypeptide(L)' 'MGTFTLSYAVKKIIVDQKSSWLAAGVVMYLGKCWENAGTHKTEMMKGHSRMFADRAATIPRHIDPWRY' A
#
# COMPACT_ATOMS: atom_id res chain seq x y z
N MET A 1 -36.33 -17.42 12.19
CA MET A 1 -35.21 -16.74 11.52
C MET A 1 -35.27 -15.27 11.87
N GLY A 2 -34.41 -14.78 12.76
CA GLY A 2 -34.40 -13.35 13.09
C GLY A 2 -34.01 -13.09 14.54
N THR A 3 -32.78 -12.65 14.73
CA THR A 3 -32.35 -11.65 15.73
C THR A 3 -30.86 -11.41 15.46
N PHE A 4 -30.59 -10.73 14.34
CA PHE A 4 -29.31 -10.06 14.12
C PHE A 4 -29.25 -8.88 15.10
N THR A 5 -29.05 -9.15 16.38
CA THR A 5 -28.70 -8.10 17.34
C THR A 5 -27.30 -7.63 16.97
N LEU A 6 -27.14 -6.32 16.80
CA LEU A 6 -25.85 -5.69 16.47
C LEU A 6 -24.73 -6.18 17.39
N SER A 7 -25.03 -6.41 18.67
CA SER A 7 -24.11 -6.96 19.67
C SER A 7 -23.65 -8.40 19.34
N TYR A 8 -24.54 -9.27 18.85
CA TYR A 8 -24.20 -10.63 18.45
C TYR A 8 -23.35 -10.64 17.17
N ALA A 9 -23.69 -9.79 16.20
CA ALA A 9 -22.90 -9.63 14.99
C ALA A 9 -21.47 -9.12 15.29
N VAL A 10 -21.35 -8.11 16.16
CA VAL A 10 -20.04 -7.58 16.60
C VAL A 10 -19.22 -8.66 17.33
N LYS A 11 -19.84 -9.42 18.23
CA LYS A 11 -19.15 -10.53 18.91
C LYS A 11 -18.65 -11.57 17.91
N LYS A 12 -19.46 -11.96 16.94
CA LYS A 12 -19.07 -12.98 15.97
C LYS A 12 -17.96 -12.50 15.02
N ILE A 13 -18.06 -11.28 14.52
CA ILE A 13 -17.13 -10.74 13.51
C ILE A 13 -15.80 -10.34 14.15
N ILE A 14 -15.82 -9.77 15.36
CA ILE A 14 -14.61 -9.24 15.99
C ILE A 14 -14.02 -10.24 17.00
N VAL A 15 -14.85 -10.89 17.82
CA VAL A 15 -14.38 -11.68 18.97
C VAL A 15 -14.11 -13.14 18.59
N ASP A 16 -14.96 -13.79 17.80
CA ASP A 16 -14.70 -15.16 17.34
C ASP A 16 -13.66 -15.21 16.20
N GLN A 17 -13.53 -14.13 15.42
CA GLN A 17 -12.67 -14.07 14.25
C GLN A 17 -11.29 -13.41 14.50
N LYS A 18 -10.88 -13.31 15.77
CA LYS A 18 -9.61 -12.65 16.18
C LYS A 18 -8.39 -13.18 15.45
N SER A 19 -8.30 -14.49 15.23
CA SER A 19 -7.18 -15.10 14.49
C SER A 19 -7.14 -14.66 13.03
N SER A 20 -8.30 -14.51 12.38
CA SER A 20 -8.39 -14.00 11.01
C SER A 20 -8.01 -12.52 10.92
N TRP A 21 -8.38 -11.70 11.91
CA TRP A 21 -7.94 -10.30 11.99
C TRP A 21 -6.43 -10.16 12.21
N LEU A 22 -5.84 -10.99 13.06
CA LEU A 22 -4.39 -11.05 13.26
C LEU A 22 -3.69 -11.48 11.96
N ALA A 23 -4.19 -12.52 11.30
CA ALA A 23 -3.65 -12.98 10.02
C ALA A 23 -3.78 -11.88 8.93
N ALA A 24 -4.91 -11.19 8.86
CA ALA A 24 -5.11 -10.06 7.95
C ALA A 24 -4.11 -8.92 8.22
N GLY A 25 -3.84 -8.61 9.50
CA GLY A 25 -2.82 -7.63 9.89
C GLY A 25 -1.42 -8.03 9.39
N VAL A 26 -1.03 -9.28 9.56
CA VAL A 26 0.26 -9.80 9.08
C VAL A 26 0.34 -9.76 7.56
N VAL A 27 -0.71 -10.17 6.84
CA VAL A 27 -0.74 -10.14 5.37
C VAL A 27 -0.67 -8.71 4.85
N MET A 28 -1.39 -7.77 5.47
CA MET A 28 -1.31 -6.34 5.10
C MET A 28 0.09 -5.77 5.32
N TYR A 29 0.74 -6.13 6.44
CA TYR A 29 2.12 -5.70 6.71
C TYR A 29 3.11 -6.25 5.68
N LEU A 30 3.06 -7.56 5.41
CA LEU A 30 3.91 -8.20 4.42
C LEU A 30 3.67 -7.65 3.01
N GLY A 31 2.41 -7.42 2.64
CA GLY A 31 2.05 -6.79 1.36
C GLY A 31 2.62 -5.38 1.23
N LYS A 32 2.55 -4.56 2.30
CA LYS A 32 3.16 -3.23 2.31
C LYS A 32 4.69 -3.30 2.17
N CYS A 33 5.35 -4.22 2.86
CA CYS A 33 6.80 -4.41 2.73
C CYS A 33 7.18 -4.87 1.31
N TRP A 34 6.37 -5.74 0.70
CA TRP A 34 6.58 -6.20 -0.67
C TRP A 34 6.46 -5.06 -1.68
N GLU A 35 5.40 -4.26 -1.57
CA GLU A 35 5.16 -3.12 -2.45
C GLU A 35 6.27 -2.08 -2.31
N ASN A 36 6.70 -1.78 -1.08
CA ASN A 36 7.83 -0.89 -0.82
C ASN A 36 9.14 -1.40 -1.44
N ALA A 37 9.38 -2.72 -1.41
CA ALA A 37 10.58 -3.30 -2.02
C ALA A 37 10.52 -3.23 -3.56
N GLY A 38 9.35 -3.42 -4.16
CA GLY A 38 9.12 -3.28 -5.59
C GLY A 38 9.29 -1.84 -6.05
N THR A 39 8.61 -0.91 -5.38
CA THR A 39 8.71 0.53 -5.65
C THR A 39 10.15 1.01 -5.52
N HIS A 40 10.88 0.67 -4.46
CA HIS A 40 12.30 1.04 -4.32
C HIS A 40 13.18 0.63 -5.51
N LYS A 41 12.94 -0.54 -6.12
CA LYS A 41 13.65 -0.94 -7.35
C LYS A 41 13.27 -0.04 -8.54
N THR A 42 12.00 0.31 -8.67
CA THR A 42 11.55 1.24 -9.73
C THR A 42 12.04 2.66 -9.49
N GLU A 43 12.26 3.07 -8.23
CA GLU A 43 12.82 4.38 -7.91
C GLU A 43 14.26 4.52 -8.44
N MET A 44 15.02 3.43 -8.50
CA MET A 44 16.36 3.45 -9.13
C MET A 44 16.33 3.71 -10.64
N MET A 45 15.16 3.61 -11.29
CA MET A 45 14.97 3.94 -12.70
C MET A 45 14.50 5.39 -12.92
N LYS A 46 14.26 6.15 -11.84
CA LYS A 46 13.87 7.57 -11.92
C LYS A 46 14.96 8.35 -12.68
N GLY A 47 14.56 9.10 -13.70
CA GLY A 47 15.47 9.89 -14.54
C GLY A 47 16.22 9.12 -15.64
N HIS A 48 16.13 7.79 -15.71
CA HIS A 48 16.76 6.98 -16.76
C HIS A 48 15.83 6.68 -17.95
N SER A 49 14.55 7.08 -17.90
CA SER A 49 13.58 6.85 -18.96
C SER A 49 13.82 7.76 -20.17
N ARG A 50 14.05 7.19 -21.36
CA ARG A 50 14.16 7.94 -22.63
C ARG A 50 12.86 8.66 -23.01
N MET A 51 11.71 8.11 -22.64
CA MET A 51 10.38 8.64 -22.98
C MET A 51 10.06 9.96 -22.26
N PHE A 52 10.64 10.19 -21.07
CA PHE A 52 10.39 11.38 -20.25
C PHE A 52 11.63 12.27 -20.10
N ALA A 53 12.68 12.03 -20.90
CA ALA A 53 13.94 12.78 -20.82
C ALA A 53 13.73 14.29 -21.05
N ASP A 54 12.91 14.65 -22.04
CA ASP A 54 12.62 16.07 -22.36
C ASP A 54 11.81 16.77 -21.26
N ARG A 55 10.92 16.03 -20.59
CA ARG A 55 10.14 16.53 -19.44
C ARG A 55 11.01 16.70 -18.20
N ALA A 56 11.98 15.82 -17.98
CA ALA A 56 12.96 15.98 -16.89
C ALA A 56 13.90 17.16 -17.15
N ALA A 57 14.30 17.41 -18.40
CA ALA A 57 15.18 18.51 -18.78
C ALA A 57 14.53 19.91 -18.63
N THR A 58 13.20 19.99 -18.67
CA THR A 58 12.44 21.24 -18.52
C THR A 58 12.19 21.61 -17.05
N ILE A 59 12.41 20.68 -16.12
CA ILE A 59 12.20 20.92 -14.69
C ILE A 59 13.47 21.54 -14.08
N PRO A 60 13.36 22.56 -13.21
CA PRO A 60 14.50 23.14 -12.52
C PRO A 60 15.27 22.08 -11.72
N ARG A 61 16.61 22.06 -11.81
CA ARG A 61 17.48 21.02 -11.20
C ARG A 61 17.35 20.83 -9.68
N HIS A 62 16.74 21.78 -8.97
CA HIS A 62 16.51 21.71 -7.53
C HIS A 62 15.19 21.02 -7.15
N ILE A 63 14.35 20.69 -8.13
CA ILE A 63 13.07 20.03 -7.95
C ILE A 63 13.22 18.58 -8.40
N ASP A 64 12.93 17.64 -7.50
CA ASP A 64 12.83 16.23 -7.85
C ASP A 64 11.48 15.98 -8.56
N PRO A 65 11.46 15.64 -9.85
CA PRO A 65 10.24 15.37 -10.62
C PRO A 65 9.41 14.22 -10.06
N TRP A 66 10.04 13.35 -9.25
CA TRP A 66 9.50 12.06 -8.84
C TRP A 66 9.14 12.02 -7.35
N ARG A 67 9.01 13.20 -6.73
CA ARG A 67 8.71 13.36 -5.31
C ARG A 67 7.21 13.38 -5.04
N TYR A 68 6.47 12.33 -5.42
CA TYR A 68 5.05 12.14 -5.08
C TYR A 68 4.71 10.65 -5.06
#